data_AF-A0A389M2Y4-F1
#
_entry.id   AF-A0A389M2Y4-F1
#
_cell.length_a   1.000
_cell.length_b   1.000
_cell.length_c   1.000
_cell.angle_alpha   90.00
_cell.angle_beta   90.00
_cell.angle_gamma   90.00
#
_symmetry.space_group_name_H-M   'P 1'
#
loop_
_entity.id
_entity.type
_entity.pdbx_description
1 polymer ?
#
loop_
_entity_poly.entity_id
_entity_poly.type
_entity_poly.pdbx_seq_one_letter_code
_entity_poly.pdbx_strand_id
1 'polypeptide(L)'
;MYLIDNLLLMAGAGIIGLLILNVFLNKVCKFKPAQSGVATALISIAVLVPMAIYHWPGGDVFALYLSCNLLTCYAYYLIGKDGIKALKTADGKHLHWAPLTVFFFFLFLIIVEASLITLAERGLFYQKEDGSFVSTRFAGEVPNAYQKKESYYNDYQQRLYSQLDRGWRINYGFADIPKVDVTQTFIVEALSKDGLDLKDAKVVASFVRPADQRENFSIALEHLNGSNLYQTNIDFPVSGVWQLVLKVTQGDNVHEIQACTEIATKEGVFPKRNKYRPNENVGCKV
;
A
#
# COMPACT_ATOMS: atom_id res chain seq x y z
N MET A 1 -1.92 -6.42 7.58
CA MET A 1 -1.27 -7.21 8.66
C MET A 1 -0.09 -8.02 8.11
N TYR A 2 -0.21 -8.63 6.93
CA TYR A 2 0.83 -9.47 6.32
C TYR A 2 2.17 -8.83 5.95
N LEU A 3 2.27 -7.50 5.71
CA LEU A 3 3.50 -6.88 5.20
C LEU A 3 4.59 -6.75 6.29
N ILE A 4 4.26 -6.23 7.47
CA ILE A 4 5.18 -6.08 8.63
C ILE A 4 5.70 -7.43 9.12
N ASP A 5 4.80 -8.40 9.26
CA ASP A 5 5.17 -9.71 9.79
C ASP A 5 6.15 -10.41 8.84
N ASN A 6 5.92 -10.31 7.52
CA ASN A 6 6.86 -10.79 6.51
C ASN A 6 8.16 -9.96 6.46
N LEU A 7 8.09 -8.65 6.68
CA LEU A 7 9.25 -7.76 6.71
C LEU A 7 10.20 -8.12 7.86
N LEU A 8 9.68 -8.23 9.08
CA LEU A 8 10.44 -8.60 10.28
C LEU A 8 10.98 -10.02 10.17
N LEU A 9 10.17 -10.96 9.64
CA LEU A 9 10.62 -12.32 9.42
C LEU A 9 11.75 -12.39 8.39
N MET A 10 11.65 -11.70 7.25
CA MET A 10 12.71 -11.69 6.24
C MET A 10 13.97 -10.98 6.72
N ALA A 11 13.85 -9.81 7.37
CA ALA A 11 14.99 -9.10 7.93
C ALA A 11 15.67 -9.95 9.01
N GLY A 12 14.90 -10.54 9.93
CA GLY A 12 15.41 -11.41 10.98
C GLY A 12 16.08 -12.67 10.43
N ALA A 13 15.45 -13.33 9.45
CA ALA A 13 16.02 -14.50 8.77
C ALA A 13 17.31 -14.14 8.04
N GLY A 14 17.38 -12.97 7.40
CA GLY A 14 18.59 -12.43 6.76
C GLY A 14 19.73 -12.25 7.76
N ILE A 15 19.46 -11.59 8.89
CA ILE A 15 20.45 -11.39 9.97
C ILE A 15 20.97 -12.73 10.48
N ILE A 16 20.06 -13.66 10.83
CA ILE A 16 20.42 -14.99 11.35
C ILE A 16 21.23 -15.77 10.31
N GLY A 17 20.79 -15.80 9.06
CA GLY A 17 21.48 -16.48 7.97
C GLY A 17 22.89 -15.95 7.74
N LEU A 18 23.07 -14.62 7.78
CA LEU A 18 24.39 -14.00 7.64
C LEU A 18 25.28 -14.25 8.86
N LEU A 19 24.73 -14.30 10.08
CA LEU A 19 25.51 -14.67 11.26
C LEU A 19 26.01 -16.13 11.17
N ILE A 20 25.14 -17.05 10.75
CA ILE A 20 25.52 -18.45 10.50
C ILE A 20 26.62 -18.52 9.44
N LEU A 21 26.45 -17.82 8.32
CA LEU A 21 27.44 -17.80 7.24
C LEU A 21 28.80 -17.23 7.70
N ASN A 22 28.78 -16.14 8.48
CA ASN A 22 29.98 -15.55 9.05
C ASN A 22 30.71 -16.52 9.99
N VAL A 23 29.97 -17.21 10.86
CA VAL A 23 30.52 -18.22 11.77
C VAL A 23 31.06 -19.41 10.99
N PHE A 24 30.35 -19.88 9.97
CA PHE A 24 30.77 -20.97 9.10
C PHE A 24 32.09 -20.64 8.39
N LEU A 25 32.18 -19.48 7.73
CA LEU A 25 33.40 -19.04 7.04
C LEU A 25 34.57 -18.88 8.04
N ASN A 26 34.32 -18.35 9.24
CA ASN A 26 35.37 -18.18 10.24
C ASN A 26 35.85 -19.51 10.84
N LYS A 27 34.92 -20.41 11.20
CA LYS A 27 35.23 -21.64 11.96
C LYS A 27 35.56 -22.82 11.06
N VAL A 28 34.85 -22.98 9.95
CA VAL A 28 34.98 -24.11 9.03
C VAL A 28 35.99 -23.78 7.94
N CYS A 29 35.81 -22.65 7.25
CA CYS A 29 36.72 -22.21 6.18
C CYS A 29 37.98 -21.50 6.70
N LYS A 30 38.10 -21.30 8.01
CA LYS A 30 39.26 -20.67 8.69
C LYS A 30 39.55 -19.23 8.26
N PHE A 31 38.54 -18.50 7.76
CA PHE A 31 38.71 -17.09 7.40
C PHE A 31 38.94 -16.24 8.65
N LYS A 32 39.78 -15.20 8.54
CA LYS A 32 39.88 -14.18 9.60
C LYS A 32 38.53 -13.46 9.76
N PRO A 33 38.17 -12.96 10.96
CA PRO A 33 36.89 -12.27 11.17
C PRO A 33 36.61 -11.15 10.16
N ALA A 34 37.63 -10.38 9.78
CA ALA A 34 37.52 -9.34 8.74
C ALA A 34 37.18 -9.91 7.36
N GLN A 35 37.85 -11.01 6.97
CA GLN A 35 37.63 -11.66 5.67
C GLN A 35 36.23 -12.28 5.62
N SER A 36 35.79 -12.90 6.72
CA SER A 36 34.44 -13.46 6.85
C SER A 36 33.37 -12.39 6.70
N GLY A 37 33.52 -11.27 7.41
CA GLY A 37 32.58 -10.14 7.34
C GLY A 37 32.49 -9.53 5.94
N VAL A 38 33.62 -9.27 5.28
CA VAL A 38 33.65 -8.71 3.92
C VAL A 38 33.06 -9.70 2.90
N ALA A 39 33.44 -10.97 2.97
CA ALA A 39 32.91 -11.99 2.05
C ALA A 39 31.39 -12.13 2.20
N THR A 40 30.90 -12.20 3.44
CA THR A 40 29.47 -12.33 3.72
C THR A 40 28.68 -11.08 3.29
N ALA A 41 29.24 -9.88 3.45
CA ALA A 41 28.64 -8.64 2.95
C ALA A 41 28.51 -8.64 1.41
N LEU A 42 29.57 -9.03 0.69
CA LEU A 42 29.55 -9.11 -0.77
C LEU A 42 28.54 -10.16 -1.27
N ILE A 43 28.50 -11.33 -0.64
CA ILE A 43 27.51 -12.37 -0.94
C ILE A 43 26.10 -11.84 -0.69
N SER A 44 25.87 -11.13 0.42
CA SER A 44 24.58 -10.53 0.72
C SER A 44 24.13 -9.56 -0.37
N ILE A 45 25.00 -8.65 -0.82
CA ILE A 45 24.69 -7.74 -1.93
C ILE A 45 24.39 -8.52 -3.22
N ALA A 46 25.23 -9.50 -3.54
CA ALA A 46 25.09 -10.32 -4.75
C ALA A 46 23.80 -11.15 -4.78
N VAL A 47 23.21 -11.47 -3.62
CA VAL A 47 21.92 -12.16 -3.52
C VAL A 47 20.76 -11.16 -3.45
N LEU A 48 20.89 -10.14 -2.61
CA LEU A 48 19.82 -9.18 -2.33
C LEU A 48 19.47 -8.33 -3.56
N VAL A 49 20.48 -7.87 -4.32
CA VAL A 49 20.24 -7.00 -5.48
C VAL A 49 19.48 -7.72 -6.59
N PRO A 50 19.89 -8.91 -7.07
CA PRO A 50 19.09 -9.67 -8.04
C PRO A 50 17.70 -10.00 -7.51
N MET A 51 17.60 -10.40 -6.24
CA MET A 51 16.29 -10.71 -5.64
C MET A 51 15.36 -9.48 -5.66
N ALA A 52 15.88 -8.30 -5.32
CA ALA A 52 15.12 -7.04 -5.35
C ALA A 52 14.74 -6.60 -6.78
N ILE A 53 15.54 -6.95 -7.79
CA ILE A 53 15.20 -6.72 -9.20
C ILE A 53 14.00 -7.58 -9.61
N TYR A 54 13.95 -8.85 -9.19
CA TYR A 54 12.83 -9.74 -9.49
C TYR A 54 11.59 -9.46 -8.63
N HIS A 55 11.78 -9.14 -7.36
CA HIS A 55 10.73 -8.92 -6.37
C HIS A 55 10.98 -7.60 -5.67
N TRP A 56 10.57 -6.50 -6.32
CA TRP A 56 10.79 -5.15 -5.80
C TRP A 56 9.92 -4.89 -4.56
N PRO A 57 10.50 -4.79 -3.36
CA PRO A 57 9.72 -4.62 -2.14
C PRO A 57 9.43 -3.13 -1.83
N GLY A 58 9.94 -2.21 -2.66
CA GLY A 58 10.02 -0.78 -2.34
C GLY A 58 11.45 -0.35 -2.01
N GLY A 59 11.77 0.91 -2.28
CA GLY A 59 13.13 1.45 -2.07
C GLY A 59 13.53 1.43 -0.60
N ASP A 60 12.63 1.88 0.28
CA ASP A 60 12.88 1.94 1.73
C ASP A 60 13.04 0.53 2.33
N VAL A 61 12.18 -0.41 1.95
CA VAL A 61 12.29 -1.80 2.41
C VAL A 61 13.61 -2.44 1.97
N PHE A 62 14.02 -2.18 0.72
CA PHE A 62 15.31 -2.63 0.22
C PHE A 62 16.50 -1.99 0.98
N ALA A 63 16.45 -0.68 1.23
CA ALA A 63 17.47 0.03 1.98
C ALA A 63 17.60 -0.50 3.42
N LEU A 64 16.47 -0.80 4.07
CA LEU A 64 16.44 -1.42 5.39
C LEU A 64 17.12 -2.80 5.38
N TYR A 65 16.77 -3.68 4.44
CA TYR A 65 17.39 -5.01 4.33
C TYR A 65 18.89 -4.92 4.09
N LEU A 66 19.32 -4.05 3.18
CA LEU A 66 20.73 -3.85 2.88
C LEU A 66 21.48 -3.32 4.11
N SER A 67 20.94 -2.31 4.79
CA SER A 67 21.54 -1.70 5.98
C SER A 67 21.67 -2.70 7.13
N CYS A 68 20.61 -3.45 7.42
CA CYS A 68 20.64 -4.50 8.45
C CYS A 68 21.69 -5.58 8.14
N ASN A 69 21.78 -6.03 6.89
CA ASN A 69 22.73 -7.06 6.47
C ASN A 69 24.18 -6.59 6.58
N LEU A 70 24.47 -5.39 6.09
CA LEU A 70 25.81 -4.78 6.17
C LEU A 70 26.22 -4.50 7.61
N LEU A 71 25.30 -3.96 8.42
CA LEU A 71 25.53 -3.71 9.84
C LEU A 71 25.82 -5.01 10.59
N THR A 72 25.12 -6.10 10.25
CA THR A 72 25.36 -7.44 10.84
C THR A 72 26.76 -7.95 10.51
N CYS A 73 27.18 -7.87 9.24
CA CYS A 73 28.52 -8.28 8.81
C CYS A 73 29.62 -7.45 9.49
N TYR A 74 29.39 -6.15 9.62
CA TYR A 74 30.31 -5.23 10.28
C TYR A 74 30.36 -5.46 11.79
N ALA A 75 29.22 -5.70 12.45
CA ALA A 75 29.14 -6.06 13.86
C ALA A 75 29.92 -7.35 14.15
N TYR A 76 29.78 -8.36 13.28
CA TYR A 76 30.54 -9.61 13.40
C TYR A 76 32.06 -9.37 13.36
N TYR A 77 32.52 -8.55 12.42
CA TYR A 77 33.93 -8.14 12.36
C TYR A 77 34.37 -7.45 13.66
N LEU A 78 33.59 -6.49 14.16
CA LEU A 78 33.92 -5.74 15.37
C LEU A 78 34.05 -6.64 16.61
N ILE A 79 33.15 -7.61 16.79
CA ILE A 79 33.15 -8.55 17.92
C ILE A 79 34.31 -9.57 17.83
N GLY A 80 34.85 -9.79 16.62
CA GLY A 80 35.99 -10.66 16.41
C GLY A 80 37.23 -10.23 17.22
N LYS A 81 38.11 -11.20 17.56
CA LYS A 81 39.34 -10.98 18.35
C LYS A 81 40.22 -9.83 17.85
N ASP A 82 40.18 -9.56 16.55
CA ASP A 82 40.97 -8.52 15.88
C ASP A 82 40.20 -7.21 15.67
N GLY A 83 38.85 -7.23 15.72
CA GLY A 83 38.00 -6.06 15.48
C GLY A 83 38.10 -5.02 16.59
N ILE A 84 37.86 -5.43 17.84
CA ILE A 84 38.01 -4.55 19.02
C ILE A 84 39.46 -4.04 19.16
N LYS A 85 40.45 -4.84 18.76
CA LYS A 85 41.86 -4.43 18.75
C LYS A 85 42.17 -3.43 17.64
N ALA A 86 41.64 -3.63 16.43
CA ALA A 86 41.76 -2.71 15.31
C ALA A 86 41.03 -1.39 15.57
N LEU A 87 40.03 -1.40 16.45
CA LEU A 87 39.44 -0.19 16.97
C LEU A 87 40.33 0.54 17.96
N LYS A 88 41.43 0.00 18.49
CA LYS A 88 42.30 0.77 19.38
C LYS A 88 43.29 1.63 18.57
N THR A 89 43.46 2.88 19.00
CA THR A 89 44.48 3.82 18.49
C THR A 89 45.88 3.22 18.67
N ALA A 90 46.88 3.67 17.92
CA ALA A 90 48.27 3.20 18.00
C ALA A 90 48.82 3.11 19.43
N ASP A 91 48.39 4.02 20.32
CA ASP A 91 48.80 4.07 21.73
C ASP A 91 48.04 3.07 22.64
N GLY A 92 47.06 2.34 22.11
CA GLY A 92 46.24 1.35 22.83
C GLY A 92 45.23 1.92 23.82
N LYS A 93 45.25 3.23 24.08
CA LYS A 93 44.47 3.91 25.14
C LYS A 93 43.06 4.32 24.74
N HIS A 94 42.82 4.60 23.46
CA HIS A 94 41.54 5.13 22.97
C HIS A 94 41.02 4.33 21.78
N LEU A 95 39.70 4.29 21.60
CA LEU A 95 39.10 3.69 20.42
C LEU A 95 39.09 4.68 19.24
N HIS A 96 39.33 4.21 18.02
CA HIS A 96 39.13 4.92 16.77
C HIS A 96 37.66 5.31 16.66
N TRP A 97 37.41 6.62 16.67
CA TRP A 97 36.07 7.17 16.65
C TRP A 97 35.35 6.90 15.32
N ALA A 98 36.05 6.98 14.18
CA ALA A 98 35.45 6.88 12.85
C ALA A 98 34.64 5.59 12.61
N PRO A 99 35.21 4.38 12.82
CA PRO A 99 34.47 3.14 12.60
C PRO A 99 33.28 2.98 13.59
N LEU A 100 33.38 3.56 14.78
CA LEU A 100 32.33 3.55 15.79
C LEU A 100 31.19 4.52 15.42
N THR A 101 31.52 5.72 14.94
CA THR A 101 30.55 6.71 14.45
C THR A 101 29.73 6.15 13.29
N VAL A 102 30.36 5.46 12.33
CA VAL A 102 29.65 4.82 11.21
C VAL A 102 28.68 3.74 11.72
N PHE A 103 29.09 2.91 12.67
CA PHE A 103 28.21 1.89 13.27
C PHE A 103 26.94 2.51 13.85
N PHE A 104 27.09 3.51 14.71
CA PHE A 104 25.96 4.15 15.38
C PHE A 104 25.10 4.97 14.42
N PHE A 105 25.69 5.56 13.38
CA PHE A 105 24.93 6.25 12.34
C PHE A 105 23.98 5.31 11.61
N PHE A 106 24.45 4.15 11.15
CA PHE A 106 23.59 3.16 10.50
C PHE A 106 22.57 2.55 11.47
N LEU A 107 22.93 2.31 12.73
CA LEU A 107 21.99 1.87 13.75
C LEU A 107 20.85 2.89 13.93
N PHE A 108 21.18 4.18 13.99
CA PHE A 108 20.20 5.26 14.07
C PHE A 108 19.31 5.32 12.83
N LEU A 109 19.87 5.20 11.62
CA LEU A 109 19.09 5.15 10.38
C LEU A 109 18.07 4.02 10.39
N ILE A 110 18.48 2.81 10.80
CA ILE A 110 17.56 1.66 10.89
C ILE A 110 16.40 1.95 11.85
N ILE A 111 16.66 2.59 12.99
CA ILE A 111 15.61 2.94 13.96
C ILE A 111 14.63 3.96 13.37
N VAL A 112 15.15 5.02 12.72
CA VAL A 112 14.32 6.06 12.09
C VAL A 112 13.51 5.46 10.95
N GLU A 113 14.14 4.68 10.07
CA GLU A 113 13.49 4.04 8.92
C GLU A 113 12.42 3.03 9.36
N ALA A 114 12.73 2.17 10.33
CA ALA A 114 11.73 1.26 10.90
C ALA A 114 10.55 2.02 11.53
N SER A 115 10.81 3.17 12.16
CA SER A 115 9.76 4.03 12.71
C SER A 115 8.89 4.65 11.61
N LEU A 116 9.50 5.12 10.52
CA LEU A 116 8.79 5.67 9.36
C LEU A 116 7.94 4.61 8.64
N ILE A 117 8.49 3.41 8.44
CA ILE A 117 7.75 2.28 7.86
C ILE A 117 6.56 1.92 8.75
N THR A 118 6.79 1.80 10.06
CA THR A 118 5.72 1.52 11.04
C THR A 118 4.65 2.61 11.02
N LEU A 119 5.05 3.89 10.92
CA LEU A 119 4.15 5.02 10.82
C LEU A 119 3.36 5.01 9.51
N ALA A 120 4.00 4.69 8.38
CA ALA A 120 3.35 4.61 7.09
C ALA A 120 2.28 3.50 7.07
N GLU A 121 2.59 2.36 7.68
CA GLU A 121 1.70 1.21 7.68
C GLU A 121 0.61 1.28 8.74
N ARG A 122 0.91 1.76 9.95
CA ARG A 122 -0.06 1.78 11.06
C ARG A 122 -0.77 3.12 11.18
N GLY A 123 -0.15 4.21 10.73
CA GLY A 123 -0.61 5.56 11.00
C GLY A 123 -0.50 5.95 12.47
N LEU A 124 -0.82 7.20 12.78
CA LEU A 124 -1.10 7.64 14.14
C LEU A 124 -2.61 7.59 14.34
N PHE A 125 -3.02 7.09 15.51
CA PHE A 125 -4.40 7.18 15.98
C PHE A 125 -4.45 8.24 17.06
N TYR A 126 -5.25 9.28 16.88
CA TYR A 126 -5.54 10.22 17.95
C TYR A 126 -7.04 10.49 18.02
N GLN A 127 -7.53 10.66 19.24
CA GLN A 127 -8.91 10.99 19.50
C GLN A 127 -9.06 12.51 19.49
N LYS A 128 -10.05 13.00 18.74
CA LYS A 128 -10.44 14.41 18.77
C LYS A 128 -11.26 14.71 20.02
N GLU A 129 -11.37 15.99 20.35
CA GLU A 129 -12.22 16.48 21.45
C GLU A 129 -13.70 16.11 21.29
N ASP A 130 -14.17 15.90 20.06
CA ASP A 130 -15.52 15.43 19.74
C ASP A 130 -15.72 13.91 19.93
N GLY A 131 -14.70 13.20 20.43
CA GLY A 131 -14.70 11.75 20.64
C GLY A 131 -14.44 10.92 19.38
N SER A 132 -14.34 11.54 18.20
CA SER A 132 -14.05 10.83 16.95
C SER A 132 -12.57 10.46 16.82
N PHE A 133 -12.29 9.27 16.27
CA PHE A 133 -10.93 8.83 16.01
C PHE A 133 -10.48 9.27 14.61
N VAL A 134 -9.33 9.94 14.55
CA VAL A 134 -8.66 10.25 13.29
C VAL A 134 -7.42 9.39 13.18
N SER A 135 -7.32 8.68 12.06
CA SER A 135 -6.12 7.94 11.68
C SER A 135 -5.37 8.72 10.60
N THR A 136 -4.06 8.89 10.76
CA THR A 136 -3.18 9.41 9.70
C THR A 136 -2.59 8.28 8.84
N ARG A 137 -3.08 7.04 9.01
CA ARG A 137 -2.62 5.90 8.23
C ARG A 137 -2.78 6.19 6.74
N PHE A 138 -1.78 5.84 5.95
CA PHE A 138 -1.95 5.85 4.50
C PHE A 138 -3.12 4.93 4.16
N ALA A 139 -4.05 5.42 3.33
CA ALA A 139 -5.28 4.73 3.00
C ALA A 139 -5.09 3.41 2.23
N GLY A 140 -3.86 2.89 2.15
CA GLY A 140 -3.44 1.75 1.35
C GLY A 140 -2.72 2.20 0.09
N GLU A 141 -2.27 1.23 -0.70
CA GLU A 141 -1.83 1.49 -2.05
C GLU A 141 -3.00 2.09 -2.84
N VAL A 142 -2.74 3.17 -3.58
CA VAL A 142 -3.67 3.59 -4.63
C VAL A 142 -3.82 2.39 -5.55
N PRO A 143 -5.04 1.85 -5.75
CA PRO A 143 -5.25 0.85 -6.78
C PRO A 143 -4.61 1.42 -8.06
N ASN A 144 -3.76 0.63 -8.73
CA ASN A 144 -2.96 1.02 -9.91
C ASN A 144 -1.57 1.63 -9.58
N ALA A 145 -0.72 0.86 -8.92
CA ALA A 145 0.66 1.19 -8.56
C ALA A 145 1.59 1.52 -9.75
N TYR A 146 2.52 2.44 -9.50
CA TYR A 146 3.42 3.16 -10.41
C TYR A 146 4.29 2.34 -11.39
N GLN A 147 4.46 1.03 -11.19
CA GLN A 147 5.35 0.21 -12.03
C GLN A 147 4.70 -0.33 -13.30
N LYS A 148 3.36 -0.29 -13.40
CA LYS A 148 2.64 -0.75 -14.59
C LYS A 148 2.27 0.36 -15.56
N LYS A 149 2.83 1.57 -15.44
CA LYS A 149 2.28 2.76 -16.15
C LYS A 149 2.03 2.54 -17.63
N GLU A 150 2.93 1.91 -18.37
CA GLU A 150 2.72 1.71 -19.81
C GLU A 150 1.70 0.60 -20.11
N SER A 151 1.90 -0.62 -19.62
CA SER A 151 0.97 -1.72 -19.89
C SER A 151 -0.42 -1.43 -19.32
N TYR A 152 -0.50 -0.88 -18.11
CA TYR A 152 -1.75 -0.48 -17.47
C TYR A 152 -2.44 0.65 -18.22
N TYR A 153 -1.69 1.67 -18.67
CA TYR A 153 -2.26 2.74 -19.46
C TYR A 153 -2.79 2.21 -20.79
N ASN A 154 -2.03 1.35 -21.48
CA ASN A 154 -2.45 0.72 -22.73
C ASN A 154 -3.70 -0.15 -22.52
N ASP A 155 -3.73 -0.97 -21.48
CA ASP A 155 -4.90 -1.79 -21.11
C ASP A 155 -6.11 -0.90 -20.76
N TYR A 156 -5.88 0.21 -20.04
CA TYR A 156 -6.92 1.18 -19.69
C TYR A 156 -7.46 1.87 -20.94
N GLN A 157 -6.60 2.32 -21.85
CA GLN A 157 -7.00 2.90 -23.13
C GLN A 157 -7.80 1.89 -23.95
N GLN A 158 -7.34 0.65 -24.05
CA GLN A 158 -8.06 -0.41 -24.77
C GLN A 158 -9.44 -0.68 -24.17
N ARG A 159 -9.55 -0.71 -22.82
CA ARG A 159 -10.84 -0.81 -22.13
C ARG A 159 -11.73 0.39 -22.44
N LEU A 160 -11.19 1.60 -22.39
CA LEU A 160 -11.92 2.84 -22.68
C LEU A 160 -12.45 2.85 -24.12
N TYR A 161 -11.62 2.52 -25.11
CA TYR A 161 -12.04 2.43 -26.51
C TYR A 161 -13.11 1.35 -26.71
N SER A 162 -12.94 0.17 -26.10
CA SER A 162 -13.93 -0.91 -26.16
C SER A 162 -15.27 -0.52 -25.52
N GLN A 163 -15.24 0.29 -24.46
CA GLN A 163 -16.44 0.80 -23.82
C GLN A 163 -17.13 1.89 -24.66
N LEU A 164 -16.35 2.79 -25.27
CA LEU A 164 -16.86 3.84 -26.14
C LEU A 164 -17.52 3.27 -27.41
N ASP A 165 -16.88 2.29 -28.06
CA ASP A 165 -17.42 1.64 -29.26
C ASP A 165 -18.76 0.94 -28.99
N ARG A 166 -18.84 0.29 -27.82
CA ARG A 166 -20.03 -0.40 -27.31
C ARG A 166 -21.20 0.56 -27.05
N GLY A 167 -20.93 1.81 -26.69
CA GLY A 167 -21.93 2.87 -26.60
C GLY A 167 -23.02 2.68 -25.53
N TRP A 168 -22.77 1.88 -24.49
CA TRP A 168 -23.71 1.73 -23.39
C TRP A 168 -23.93 3.06 -22.66
N ARG A 169 -25.18 3.33 -22.29
CA ARG A 169 -25.58 4.50 -21.50
C ARG A 169 -25.96 4.01 -20.12
N ILE A 170 -25.18 4.40 -19.13
CA ILE A 170 -25.38 4.01 -17.75
C ILE A 170 -25.63 5.27 -16.92
N ASN A 171 -26.80 5.36 -16.29
CA ASN A 171 -27.12 6.40 -15.31
C ASN A 171 -27.17 5.76 -13.92
N TYR A 172 -26.82 6.50 -12.87
CA TYR A 172 -26.82 5.97 -11.52
C TYR A 172 -27.04 7.09 -10.50
N GLY A 173 -27.58 6.71 -9.34
CA GLY A 173 -27.84 7.65 -8.26
C GLY A 173 -28.49 6.98 -7.06
N PHE A 174 -28.62 7.77 -5.99
CA PHE A 174 -29.44 7.41 -4.85
C PHE A 174 -30.85 7.95 -5.06
N ALA A 175 -31.85 7.22 -4.59
CA ALA A 175 -33.24 7.69 -4.63
C ALA A 175 -33.43 8.97 -3.80
N ASP A 176 -32.67 9.11 -2.71
CA ASP A 176 -32.68 10.24 -1.78
C ASP A 176 -31.25 10.68 -1.41
N ILE A 177 -31.11 11.80 -0.71
CA ILE A 177 -29.80 12.26 -0.20
C ILE A 177 -29.23 11.20 0.76
N PRO A 178 -28.01 10.70 0.48
CA PRO A 178 -27.46 9.60 1.25
C PRO A 178 -26.99 10.01 2.65
N LYS A 179 -27.34 9.22 3.67
CA LYS A 179 -26.99 9.40 5.10
C LYS A 179 -26.41 8.14 5.76
N VAL A 180 -25.55 8.34 6.76
CA VAL A 180 -24.96 7.26 7.57
C VAL A 180 -26.00 6.51 8.40
N ASP A 181 -25.83 5.18 8.50
CA ASP A 181 -26.69 4.24 9.22
C ASP A 181 -28.18 4.35 8.87
N VAL A 182 -28.48 4.80 7.65
CA VAL A 182 -29.83 4.81 7.08
C VAL A 182 -29.75 3.99 5.81
N THR A 183 -30.66 3.03 5.67
CA THR A 183 -30.79 2.22 4.47
C THR A 183 -31.34 3.04 3.32
N GLN A 184 -30.65 2.99 2.20
CA GLN A 184 -30.95 3.80 1.04
C GLN A 184 -30.91 2.96 -0.22
N THR A 185 -31.83 3.26 -1.13
CA THR A 185 -31.87 2.58 -2.41
C THR A 185 -30.92 3.26 -3.39
N PHE A 186 -29.93 2.49 -3.84
CA PHE A 186 -29.05 2.85 -4.93
C PHE A 186 -29.58 2.24 -6.22
N ILE A 187 -29.73 3.06 -7.26
CA ILE A 187 -30.36 2.70 -8.53
C ILE A 187 -29.35 2.93 -9.66
N VAL A 188 -29.29 1.99 -10.58
CA VAL A 188 -28.50 2.04 -11.81
C VAL A 188 -29.41 1.72 -12.99
N GLU A 189 -29.48 2.63 -13.94
CA GLU A 189 -30.12 2.42 -15.23
C GLU A 189 -29.05 1.98 -16.24
N ALA A 190 -29.25 0.84 -16.90
CA ALA A 190 -28.32 0.32 -17.89
C ALA A 190 -28.98 0.13 -19.26
N LEU A 191 -28.54 0.90 -20.24
CA LEU A 191 -29.06 0.90 -21.61
C LEU A 191 -27.97 0.55 -22.62
N SER A 192 -28.33 -0.22 -23.63
CA SER A 192 -27.48 -0.47 -24.80
C SER A 192 -27.34 0.80 -25.66
N LYS A 193 -26.44 0.77 -26.64
CA LYS A 193 -26.27 1.82 -27.66
C LYS A 193 -27.59 2.20 -28.33
N ASP A 194 -28.40 1.19 -28.64
CA ASP A 194 -29.70 1.35 -29.29
C ASP A 194 -30.82 1.76 -28.32
N GLY A 195 -30.51 1.99 -27.03
CA GLY A 195 -31.50 2.32 -26.00
C GLY A 195 -32.35 1.14 -25.54
N LEU A 196 -31.98 -0.08 -25.90
CA LEU A 196 -32.62 -1.31 -25.42
C LEU A 196 -32.10 -1.68 -24.04
N ASP A 197 -32.96 -2.34 -23.26
CA ASP A 197 -32.64 -2.87 -21.93
C ASP A 197 -31.43 -3.81 -21.99
N LEU A 198 -30.43 -3.56 -21.13
CA LEU A 198 -29.36 -4.51 -20.92
C LEU A 198 -29.88 -5.68 -20.07
N LYS A 199 -30.46 -6.70 -20.71
CA LYS A 199 -30.90 -7.93 -20.05
C LYS A 199 -29.70 -8.80 -19.66
N ASP A 200 -29.83 -9.52 -18.54
CA ASP A 200 -28.82 -10.44 -18.01
C ASP A 200 -27.45 -9.80 -17.70
N ALA A 201 -27.44 -8.49 -17.42
CA ALA A 201 -26.22 -7.80 -17.02
C ALA A 201 -25.97 -8.01 -15.53
N LYS A 202 -24.75 -8.39 -15.17
CA LYS A 202 -24.30 -8.37 -13.78
C LYS A 202 -23.77 -6.98 -13.44
N VAL A 203 -24.47 -6.27 -12.58
CA VAL A 203 -24.10 -4.94 -12.11
C VAL A 203 -23.56 -5.03 -10.67
N VAL A 204 -22.34 -4.55 -10.46
CA VAL A 204 -21.69 -4.53 -9.14
C VAL A 204 -21.24 -3.10 -8.84
N ALA A 205 -21.66 -2.57 -7.70
CA ALA A 205 -21.19 -1.29 -7.19
C ALA A 205 -20.18 -1.53 -6.05
N SER A 206 -18.97 -0.99 -6.21
CA SER A 206 -17.91 -1.01 -5.21
C SER A 206 -17.73 0.39 -4.65
N PHE A 207 -17.96 0.56 -3.35
CA PHE A 207 -17.75 1.81 -2.64
C PHE A 207 -16.41 1.75 -1.92
N VAL A 208 -15.51 2.65 -2.31
CA VAL A 208 -14.14 2.72 -1.85
C VAL A 208 -13.95 4.02 -1.09
N ARG A 209 -13.49 3.92 0.16
CA ARG A 209 -13.20 5.09 0.98
C ARG A 209 -11.77 5.55 0.74
N PRO A 210 -11.53 6.78 0.28
CA PRO A 210 -10.18 7.29 0.04
C PRO A 210 -9.32 7.40 1.31
N ALA A 211 -9.94 7.39 2.49
CA ALA A 211 -9.26 7.56 3.78
C ALA A 211 -9.02 6.24 4.53
N ASP A 212 -9.82 5.20 4.30
CA ASP A 212 -9.68 3.91 5.00
C ASP A 212 -10.31 2.77 4.20
N GLN A 213 -9.47 1.98 3.53
CA GLN A 213 -9.93 0.87 2.69
C GLN A 213 -10.63 -0.27 3.45
N ARG A 214 -10.57 -0.32 4.79
CA ARG A 214 -11.26 -1.36 5.58
C ARG A 214 -12.79 -1.21 5.54
N GLU A 215 -13.26 0.00 5.28
CA GLU A 215 -14.69 0.32 5.13
C GLU A 215 -15.19 0.07 3.71
N ASN A 216 -14.34 -0.43 2.81
CA ASN A 216 -14.73 -0.72 1.44
C ASN A 216 -15.68 -1.91 1.39
N PHE A 217 -16.73 -1.78 0.58
CA PHE A 217 -17.65 -2.87 0.33
C PHE A 217 -18.06 -2.91 -1.13
N SER A 218 -18.52 -4.07 -1.58
CA SER A 218 -19.06 -4.27 -2.92
C SER A 218 -20.38 -5.00 -2.83
N ILE A 219 -21.35 -4.53 -3.59
CA ILE A 219 -22.70 -5.08 -3.59
C ILE A 219 -23.15 -5.32 -5.03
N ALA A 220 -23.75 -6.49 -5.26
CA ALA A 220 -24.41 -6.79 -6.53
C ALA A 220 -25.79 -6.14 -6.53
N LEU A 221 -26.18 -5.53 -7.64
CA LEU A 221 -27.50 -4.95 -7.81
C LEU A 221 -28.45 -5.99 -8.40
N GLU A 222 -29.68 -5.98 -7.93
CA GLU A 222 -30.75 -6.84 -8.41
C GLU A 222 -31.43 -6.19 -9.61
N HIS A 223 -31.61 -6.96 -10.69
CA HIS A 223 -32.34 -6.50 -11.87
C HIS A 223 -33.83 -6.42 -11.56
N LEU A 224 -34.45 -5.25 -11.78
CA LEU A 224 -35.88 -5.09 -11.60
C LEU A 224 -36.60 -5.58 -12.87
N ASN A 225 -37.23 -6.76 -12.75
CA ASN A 225 -37.94 -7.44 -13.83
C ASN A 225 -38.87 -6.49 -14.61
N GLY A 226 -38.69 -6.44 -15.93
CA GLY A 226 -39.51 -5.60 -16.82
C GLY A 226 -39.07 -4.13 -16.91
N SER A 227 -37.89 -3.79 -16.38
CA SER A 227 -37.29 -2.45 -16.52
C SER A 227 -35.80 -2.54 -16.91
N ASN A 228 -35.22 -1.39 -17.25
CA ASN A 228 -33.78 -1.18 -17.44
C ASN A 228 -33.05 -0.83 -16.13
N LEU A 229 -33.71 -0.99 -14.98
CA LEU A 229 -33.22 -0.58 -13.68
C LEU A 229 -32.65 -1.75 -12.88
N TYR A 230 -31.54 -1.48 -12.23
CA TYR A 230 -30.88 -2.33 -11.26
C TYR A 230 -30.87 -1.60 -9.92
N GLN A 231 -31.24 -2.27 -8.83
CA GLN A 231 -31.31 -1.62 -7.53
C GLN A 231 -30.74 -2.48 -6.41
N THR A 232 -30.31 -1.82 -5.35
CA THR A 232 -29.93 -2.48 -4.10
C THR A 232 -30.07 -1.52 -2.93
N ASN A 233 -30.13 -2.07 -1.72
CA ASN A 233 -30.18 -1.31 -0.48
C ASN A 233 -28.79 -1.26 0.13
N ILE A 234 -28.34 -0.05 0.48
CA ILE A 234 -27.00 0.21 0.99
C ILE A 234 -27.09 0.94 2.32
N ASP A 235 -26.32 0.45 3.29
CA ASP A 235 -26.06 1.10 4.57
C ASP A 235 -24.60 1.58 4.58
N PHE A 236 -24.39 2.89 4.72
CA PHE A 236 -23.04 3.44 4.82
C PHE A 236 -22.59 3.49 6.29
N PRO A 237 -21.44 2.90 6.64
CA PRO A 237 -20.97 2.86 8.03
C PRO A 237 -20.43 4.23 8.51
N VAL A 238 -20.00 5.10 7.59
CA VAL A 238 -19.37 6.38 7.91
C VAL A 238 -19.68 7.47 6.89
N SER A 239 -19.72 8.72 7.36
CA SER A 239 -20.01 9.90 6.53
C SER A 239 -18.76 10.40 5.81
N GLY A 240 -18.96 11.22 4.78
CA GLY A 240 -17.90 11.87 4.01
C GLY A 240 -17.84 11.40 2.56
N VAL A 241 -16.66 11.57 1.95
CA VAL A 241 -16.44 11.28 0.52
C VAL A 241 -16.15 9.81 0.30
N TRP A 242 -16.81 9.23 -0.69
CA TRP A 242 -16.62 7.87 -1.18
C TRP A 242 -16.39 7.88 -2.69
N GLN A 243 -15.55 6.98 -3.17
CA GLN A 243 -15.40 6.69 -4.59
C GLN A 243 -16.32 5.51 -4.93
N LEU A 244 -17.08 5.63 -6.01
CA LEU A 244 -17.88 4.57 -6.59
C LEU A 244 -17.13 3.99 -7.79
N VAL A 245 -16.98 2.67 -7.83
CA VAL A 245 -16.58 1.91 -9.01
C VAL A 245 -17.76 1.02 -9.39
N LEU A 246 -18.44 1.37 -10.47
CA LEU A 246 -19.58 0.62 -10.99
C LEU A 246 -19.10 -0.27 -12.14
N LYS A 247 -19.28 -1.57 -12.00
CA LYS A 247 -18.91 -2.55 -13.02
C LYS A 247 -20.16 -3.26 -13.56
N VAL A 248 -20.44 -3.05 -14.84
CA VAL A 248 -21.51 -3.69 -15.59
C VAL A 248 -20.90 -4.75 -16.49
N THR A 249 -21.30 -6.02 -16.34
CA THR A 249 -20.77 -7.15 -17.10
C THR A 249 -21.89 -7.87 -17.84
N GLN A 250 -21.75 -8.09 -19.14
CA GLN A 250 -22.70 -8.86 -19.97
C GLN A 250 -21.92 -9.82 -20.88
N GLY A 251 -21.97 -11.12 -20.58
CA GLY A 251 -21.07 -12.10 -21.23
C GLY A 251 -19.60 -11.72 -20.99
N ASP A 252 -18.80 -11.63 -22.06
CA ASP A 252 -17.39 -11.24 -22.00
C ASP A 252 -17.16 -9.72 -21.91
N ASN A 253 -18.24 -8.94 -21.96
CA ASN A 253 -18.18 -7.50 -22.08
C ASN A 253 -18.24 -6.83 -20.72
N VAL A 254 -17.25 -5.98 -20.43
CA VAL A 254 -17.16 -5.22 -19.18
C VAL A 254 -17.23 -3.73 -19.49
N HIS A 255 -18.07 -3.02 -18.75
CA HIS A 255 -18.13 -1.57 -18.70
C HIS A 255 -17.91 -1.11 -17.26
N GLU A 256 -16.96 -0.20 -17.06
CA GLU A 256 -16.55 0.28 -15.74
C GLU A 256 -16.67 1.80 -15.69
N ILE A 257 -17.38 2.29 -14.67
CA ILE A 257 -17.53 3.72 -14.41
C ILE A 257 -16.94 4.03 -13.04
N GLN A 258 -16.17 5.10 -12.97
CA GLN A 258 -15.63 5.62 -11.72
C GLN A 258 -16.25 6.98 -11.42
N ALA A 259 -16.76 7.15 -10.21
CA ALA A 259 -17.45 8.34 -9.76
C ALA A 259 -17.14 8.63 -8.29
N CYS A 260 -17.59 9.78 -7.80
CA CYS A 260 -17.48 10.15 -6.39
C CYS A 260 -18.88 10.49 -5.84
N THR A 261 -19.13 10.11 -4.60
CA THR A 261 -20.35 10.48 -3.85
C THR A 261 -19.99 11.00 -2.48
N GLU A 262 -20.86 11.81 -1.89
CA GLU A 262 -20.70 12.37 -0.55
C GLU A 262 -21.88 11.92 0.32
N ILE A 263 -21.58 11.32 1.47
CA ILE A 263 -22.57 10.76 2.39
C ILE A 263 -22.68 11.70 3.60
N ALA A 264 -23.90 12.17 3.87
CA ALA A 264 -24.19 13.08 4.98
C ALA A 264 -24.22 12.35 6.33
N THR A 265 -24.12 13.11 7.43
CA THR A 265 -24.39 12.59 8.78
C THR A 265 -25.87 12.19 8.92
N LYS A 266 -26.23 11.51 10.02
CA LYS A 266 -27.63 11.18 10.36
C LYS A 266 -28.57 12.39 10.31
N GLU A 267 -28.07 13.56 10.71
CA GLU A 267 -28.79 14.83 10.73
C GLU A 267 -28.93 15.46 9.34
N GLY A 268 -28.38 14.84 8.29
CA GLY A 268 -28.39 15.37 6.92
C GLY A 268 -27.37 16.47 6.68
N VAL A 269 -26.40 16.64 7.59
CA VAL A 269 -25.35 17.65 7.47
C VAL A 269 -24.12 17.02 6.81
N PHE A 270 -23.59 17.65 5.76
CA PHE A 270 -22.34 17.21 5.17
C PHE A 270 -21.16 17.61 6.06
N PRO A 271 -20.18 16.71 6.29
CA PRO A 271 -19.01 17.05 7.09
C PRO A 271 -18.26 18.23 6.46
N LYS A 272 -17.86 19.21 7.28
CA LYS A 272 -17.14 20.41 6.80
C LYS A 272 -15.88 19.99 6.03
N ARG A 273 -15.80 20.35 4.75
CA ARG A 273 -14.59 20.15 3.93
C ARG A 273 -13.43 20.92 4.55
N ASN A 274 -12.34 20.21 4.85
CA ASN A 274 -11.12 20.84 5.33
C ASN A 274 -10.47 21.64 4.17
N LYS A 275 -10.12 22.91 4.40
CA LYS A 275 -9.63 23.86 3.37
C LYS A 275 -8.27 23.51 2.75
N TYR A 276 -7.61 22.45 3.21
CA TYR A 276 -6.31 22.01 2.71
C TYR A 276 -6.50 20.91 1.66
N ARG A 277 -6.50 21.26 0.37
CA ARG A 277 -6.22 20.34 -0.73
C ARG A 277 -5.10 20.90 -1.62
N PRO A 278 -4.00 20.17 -1.84
CA PRO A 278 -3.12 20.39 -2.97
C PRO A 278 -3.79 19.87 -4.26
N ASN A 279 -3.83 20.73 -5.28
CA ASN A 279 -4.22 20.50 -6.68
C ASN A 279 -5.57 19.82 -6.99
N GLU A 280 -6.51 20.65 -7.46
CA GLU A 280 -7.84 20.35 -8.00
C GLU A 280 -7.86 19.53 -9.32
N ASN A 281 -6.79 18.82 -9.67
CA ASN A 281 -6.72 18.05 -10.93
C ASN A 281 -7.08 16.56 -10.77
N VAL A 282 -7.52 16.13 -9.59
CA VAL A 282 -8.01 14.75 -9.38
C VAL A 282 -9.51 14.76 -9.09
N GLY A 283 -10.29 14.76 -10.17
CA GLY A 283 -11.51 13.93 -10.31
C GLY A 283 -12.69 14.10 -9.36
N CYS A 284 -12.79 15.18 -8.59
CA CYS A 284 -14.03 15.51 -7.84
C CYS A 284 -14.58 16.84 -8.34
N LYS A 285 -15.30 16.83 -9.46
CA LYS A 285 -16.29 17.87 -9.75
C LYS A 285 -17.65 17.26 -9.48
N VAL A 286 -18.36 17.89 -8.53
CA VAL A 286 -19.80 17.72 -8.32
C VAL A 286 -20.53 18.32 -9.52
#